data_AF-A0A7S2E2B6-F1
#
_entry.id   AF-A0A7S2E2B6-F1
#
_cell.length_a   1.000
_cell.length_b   1.000
_cell.length_c   1.000
_cell.angle_alpha   90.00
_cell.angle_beta   90.00
_cell.angle_gamma   90.00
#
_symmetry.space_group_name_H-M   'P 1'
#
loop_
_entity.id
_entity.type
_entity.pdbx_description
1 polymer ?
#
loop_
_entity_poly.entity_id
_entity_poly.type
_entity_poly.pdbx_seq_one_letter_code
_entity_poly.pdbx_strand_id
1 'polypeptide(L)'
;DGFYKPVDCMVLNPKAVSAAALYGEFNAMTAEWADGIVPTLVRQCVDQNNKTADRRQWIICDGPVDAIWIENMNTVLDDNKTLCLANSERIKLPASLHMMFEVQDLKVASPATVSRCGMVYMQQSNP
;
A
#
# COMPACT_ATOMS: atom_id res chain seq x y z
N ASP A 1 10.33 -20.42 -20.58
CA ASP A 1 8.87 -20.22 -20.64
C ASP A 1 8.42 -18.87 -20.04
N GLY A 2 9.25 -18.14 -19.29
CA GLY A 2 9.00 -16.73 -18.95
C GLY A 2 7.78 -16.48 -18.05
N PHE A 3 7.21 -17.56 -17.51
CA PHE A 3 6.01 -17.53 -16.67
C PHE A 3 6.32 -16.99 -15.26
N TYR A 4 7.51 -17.30 -14.75
CA TYR A 4 7.98 -16.85 -13.44
C TYR A 4 8.85 -15.61 -13.60
N LYS A 5 8.41 -14.51 -13.01
CA LYS A 5 9.18 -13.27 -12.90
C LYS A 5 9.70 -13.14 -11.46
N PRO A 6 10.94 -12.69 -11.24
CA PRO A 6 11.41 -12.32 -9.92
C PRO A 6 10.49 -11.29 -9.26
N VAL A 7 10.30 -11.42 -7.94
CA VAL A 7 9.48 -10.51 -7.15
C VAL A 7 10.37 -9.85 -6.10
N ASP A 8 10.33 -8.52 -6.05
CA ASP A 8 10.91 -7.74 -4.97
C ASP A 8 9.81 -7.38 -3.97
N CYS A 9 10.00 -7.79 -2.71
CA CYS A 9 9.03 -7.57 -1.65
C CYS A 9 9.50 -6.48 -0.69
N MET A 10 8.60 -5.55 -0.39
CA MET A 10 8.79 -4.45 0.55
C MET A 10 7.74 -4.60 1.65
N VAL A 11 8.18 -4.99 2.84
CA VAL A 11 7.28 -5.28 3.97
C VAL A 11 7.29 -4.10 4.95
N LEU A 12 6.12 -3.66 5.38
CA LEU A 12 5.95 -2.65 6.41
C LEU A 12 4.83 -3.02 7.38
N ASN A 13 4.91 -2.56 8.62
CA ASN A 13 3.82 -2.62 9.57
C ASN A 13 3.14 -1.24 9.66
N PRO A 14 1.93 -1.06 9.09
CA PRO A 14 1.26 0.25 9.06
C PRO A 14 0.95 0.80 10.45
N LYS A 15 0.77 -0.06 11.46
CA LYS A 15 0.43 0.31 12.84
C LYS A 15 1.67 0.73 13.65
N ALA A 16 2.87 0.38 13.20
CA ALA A 16 4.11 0.71 13.89
C ALA A 16 4.50 2.20 13.73
N VAL A 17 3.82 2.92 12.84
CA VAL A 17 4.08 4.34 12.54
C VAL A 17 2.77 5.13 12.58
N SER A 18 2.88 6.46 12.72
CA SER A 18 1.71 7.32 12.61
C SER A 18 1.19 7.37 11.16
N ALA A 19 -0.10 7.67 10.98
CA ALA A 19 -0.67 7.88 9.65
C ALA A 19 0.07 9.00 8.87
N ALA A 20 0.52 10.04 9.58
CA ALA A 20 1.37 11.10 9.05
C ALA A 20 2.71 10.57 8.51
N ALA A 21 3.42 9.74 9.27
CA ALA A 21 4.66 9.13 8.78
C ALA A 21 4.42 8.12 7.64
N LEU A 22 3.25 7.49 7.60
CA LEU A 22 2.90 6.51 6.57
C LEU A 22 2.59 7.17 5.22
N TYR A 23 1.82 8.27 5.19
CA TYR A 23 1.33 8.92 3.97
C TYR A 23 1.97 10.28 3.66
N GLY A 24 2.61 10.88 4.65
CA GLY A 24 3.11 12.25 4.59
C GLY A 24 2.17 13.21 5.29
N GLU A 25 2.72 14.34 5.72
CA GLU A 25 2.00 15.42 6.37
C GLU A 25 2.55 16.78 5.97
N PHE A 26 1.71 17.81 6.12
CA PHE A 26 2.15 19.18 5.96
C PHE A 26 2.72 19.70 7.27
N ASN A 27 3.98 20.13 7.25
CA ASN A 27 4.64 20.69 8.42
C ASN A 27 4.27 22.18 8.56
N ALA A 28 3.48 22.51 9.59
CA ALA A 28 3.01 23.87 9.84
C ALA A 28 4.14 24.86 10.19
N MET A 29 5.29 24.39 10.67
CA MET A 29 6.43 25.25 11.01
C MET A 29 7.28 25.61 9.80
N THR A 30 7.52 24.66 8.90
CA THR A 30 8.34 24.89 7.69
C THR A 30 7.50 25.29 6.47
N ALA A 31 6.18 25.10 6.54
CA ALA A 31 5.25 25.21 5.42
C ALA A 31 5.60 24.27 4.24
N GLU A 32 6.25 23.15 4.53
CA GLU A 32 6.67 22.15 3.54
C GLU A 32 5.93 20.82 3.73
N TRP A 33 5.81 20.07 2.63
CA TRP A 33 5.30 18.71 2.65
C TRP A 33 6.42 17.74 3.06
N ALA A 34 6.19 16.99 4.13
CA ALA A 34 7.02 15.86 4.51
C ALA A 34 6.42 14.58 3.91
N ASP A 35 7.21 13.87 3.11
CA ASP A 35 6.73 12.67 2.42
C ASP A 35 6.68 11.44 3.35
N GLY A 36 5.68 10.59 3.13
CA GLY A 36 5.51 9.37 3.90
C GLY A 36 6.19 8.14 3.30
N ILE A 37 6.20 7.06 4.08
CA ILE A 37 6.77 5.77 3.66
C ILE A 37 6.06 5.23 2.41
N VAL A 38 4.74 5.13 2.40
CA VAL A 38 3.96 4.54 1.29
C VAL A 38 4.18 5.29 -0.04
N PRO A 39 4.05 6.63 -0.11
CA PRO A 39 4.38 7.39 -1.32
C PRO A 39 5.80 7.12 -1.83
N THR A 40 6.78 7.13 -0.91
CA THR A 40 8.18 6.86 -1.25
C THR A 40 8.35 5.47 -1.86
N LEU A 41 7.75 4.42 -1.27
CA LEU A 41 7.83 3.06 -1.82
C LEU A 41 7.14 2.96 -3.19
N VAL A 42 5.96 3.57 -3.35
CA VAL A 42 5.24 3.54 -4.63
C VAL A 42 6.05 4.23 -5.73
N ARG A 43 6.66 5.40 -5.46
CA ARG A 43 7.55 6.08 -6.42
C ARG A 43 8.76 5.20 -6.78
N GLN A 44 9.39 4.55 -5.80
CA GLN A 44 10.47 3.60 -6.07
C GLN A 44 10.03 2.46 -6.98
N CYS A 45 8.84 1.88 -6.76
CA CYS A 45 8.31 0.84 -7.64
C CYS A 45 8.00 1.35 -9.06
N VAL A 46 7.50 2.58 -9.20
CA VAL A 46 7.28 3.23 -10.51
C VAL A 46 8.60 3.39 -11.25
N ASP A 47 9.64 3.89 -10.58
CA ASP A 47 10.97 4.05 -11.16
C ASP A 47 11.59 2.72 -11.58
N GLN A 48 11.45 1.68 -10.75
CA GLN A 48 11.94 0.34 -11.07
C GLN A 48 11.19 -0.29 -12.24
N ASN A 49 9.88 -0.07 -12.35
CA ASN A 49 9.08 -0.55 -13.48
C ASN A 49 9.57 0.07 -14.81
N ASN A 50 9.98 1.34 -14.80
CA ASN A 50 10.50 2.03 -15.98
C ASN A 50 11.90 1.53 -16.39
N LYS A 51 12.69 1.03 -15.43
CA LYS A 51 14.05 0.52 -15.67
C LYS A 51 14.08 -0.97 -16.04
N THR A 52 13.20 -1.77 -15.45
CA THR A 52 13.26 -3.24 -15.48
C THR A 52 11.85 -3.82 -15.62
N ALA A 53 11.44 -4.06 -16.86
CA ALA A 53 10.10 -4.59 -17.18
C ALA A 53 9.90 -6.09 -16.82
N ASP A 54 10.94 -6.77 -16.33
CA ASP A 54 10.90 -8.21 -16.07
C ASP A 54 10.76 -8.59 -14.59
N ARG A 55 10.54 -7.61 -13.71
CA ARG A 55 10.38 -7.84 -12.26
C ARG A 55 9.00 -7.40 -11.79
N ARG A 56 8.46 -8.05 -10.77
CA ARG A 56 7.27 -7.61 -10.05
C ARG A 56 7.66 -6.98 -8.72
N GLN A 57 6.87 -6.03 -8.26
CA GLN A 57 7.08 -5.31 -7.00
C GLN A 57 5.90 -5.55 -6.08
N TRP A 58 6.14 -5.96 -4.84
CA TRP A 58 5.09 -6.25 -3.86
C TRP A 58 5.28 -5.37 -2.64
N ILE A 59 4.28 -4.54 -2.31
CA ILE A 59 4.23 -3.81 -1.04
C ILE A 59 3.31 -4.59 -0.11
N ILE A 60 3.86 -5.08 1.00
CA ILE A 60 3.15 -5.92 1.98
C ILE A 60 2.96 -5.10 3.25
N CYS A 61 1.70 -4.81 3.56
CA CYS A 61 1.27 -4.20 4.80
C CYS A 61 0.96 -5.32 5.81
N ASP A 62 1.96 -5.70 6.60
CA ASP A 62 1.88 -6.73 7.64
C ASP A 62 1.62 -6.08 9.00
N GLY A 63 0.34 -6.02 9.37
CA GLY A 63 -0.08 -5.43 10.62
C GLY A 63 -1.60 -5.28 10.71
N PRO A 64 -2.11 -5.00 11.92
CA PRO A 64 -3.54 -4.88 12.13
C PRO A 64 -4.14 -3.71 11.31
N VAL A 65 -5.30 -3.96 10.71
CA VAL A 65 -6.10 -2.90 10.08
C VAL A 65 -6.53 -1.90 11.15
N ASP A 66 -6.52 -0.63 10.77
CA ASP A 66 -7.06 0.47 11.56
C ASP A 66 -7.87 1.38 10.63
N ALA A 67 -8.98 1.92 11.14
CA ALA A 67 -9.87 2.77 10.37
C ALA A 67 -9.15 4.00 9.77
N ILE A 68 -8.14 4.54 10.46
CA ILE A 68 -7.47 5.78 10.05
C ILE A 68 -6.61 5.56 8.81
N TRP A 69 -5.76 4.52 8.79
CA TRP A 69 -4.85 4.33 7.67
C TRP A 69 -5.54 3.67 6.48
N ILE A 70 -6.46 2.75 6.71
CA ILE A 70 -7.08 1.98 5.62
C ILE A 70 -8.00 2.84 4.74
N GLU A 71 -8.59 3.90 5.30
CA GLU A 71 -9.44 4.82 4.53
C GLU A 71 -8.66 5.60 3.47
N ASN A 72 -7.45 6.06 3.81
CA ASN A 72 -6.54 6.72 2.87
C ASN A 72 -6.10 5.80 1.72
N MET A 73 -6.23 4.47 1.89
CA MET A 73 -5.89 3.49 0.88
C MET A 73 -7.02 3.21 -0.12
N ASN A 74 -8.26 3.66 0.14
CA ASN A 74 -9.42 3.29 -0.68
C ASN A 74 -9.28 3.65 -2.18
N THR A 75 -8.59 4.75 -2.51
CA THR A 75 -8.30 5.18 -3.90
C THR A 75 -7.17 4.39 -4.56
N VAL A 76 -6.30 3.76 -3.76
CA VAL A 76 -5.30 2.81 -4.25
C VAL A 76 -5.96 1.47 -4.57
N LEU A 77 -6.95 1.07 -3.75
CA LEU A 77 -7.62 -0.21 -3.85
C LEU A 77 -8.75 -0.24 -4.88
N ASP A 78 -9.22 0.91 -5.33
CA ASP A 78 -10.21 0.99 -6.41
C ASP A 78 -9.60 0.68 -7.80
N ASP A 79 -10.44 0.64 -8.82
CA ASP A 79 -10.03 0.36 -10.20
C ASP A 79 -9.06 1.41 -10.78
N ASN A 80 -9.00 2.61 -10.18
CA ASN A 80 -8.10 3.67 -10.63
C ASN A 80 -6.65 3.37 -10.24
N LYS A 81 -6.42 2.54 -9.21
CA LYS A 81 -5.09 2.17 -8.71
C LYS A 81 -4.18 3.38 -8.55
N THR A 82 -4.67 4.42 -7.88
CA THR A 82 -3.99 5.72 -7.77
C THR A 82 -3.88 6.15 -6.32
N LEU A 83 -2.65 6.29 -5.83
CA LEU A 83 -2.37 6.87 -4.53
C LEU A 83 -2.60 8.37 -4.58
N CYS A 84 -3.57 8.85 -3.80
CA CYS A 84 -3.89 10.26 -3.67
C CYS A 84 -3.40 10.77 -2.32
N LEU A 85 -2.55 11.79 -2.33
CA LEU A 85 -1.98 12.39 -1.12
C LEU A 85 -2.67 13.71 -0.79
N ALA A 86 -2.55 14.13 0.48
CA ALA A 86 -3.17 15.37 0.95
C ALA A 86 -2.58 16.64 0.30
N ASN A 87 -1.34 16.59 -0.19
CA ASN A 87 -0.75 17.64 -1.03
C ASN A 87 -1.30 17.67 -2.48
N SER A 88 -2.37 16.94 -2.76
CA SER A 88 -2.97 16.76 -4.09
C SER A 88 -2.10 16.01 -5.11
N GLU A 89 -0.98 15.42 -4.69
CA GLU A 89 -0.21 14.52 -5.54
C GLU A 89 -1.02 13.24 -5.83
N ARG A 90 -0.94 12.78 -7.07
CA ARG A 90 -1.61 11.56 -7.54
C ARG A 90 -0.58 10.68 -8.22
N ILE A 91 -0.32 9.50 -7.63
CA ILE A 91 0.69 8.55 -8.12
C ILE A 91 -0.03 7.30 -8.58
N LYS A 92 0.02 7.01 -9.89
CA LYS A 92 -0.61 5.82 -10.46
C LYS A 92 0.28 4.60 -10.25
N LEU A 93 -0.29 3.52 -9.71
CA LEU A 93 0.43 2.28 -9.49
C LEU A 93 0.66 1.57 -10.84
N PRO A 94 1.89 1.11 -11.13
CA PRO A 94 2.18 0.36 -12.34
C PRO A 94 1.55 -1.04 -12.27
N ALA A 95 1.28 -1.67 -13.41
CA ALA A 95 0.65 -2.99 -13.47
C ALA A 95 1.51 -4.13 -12.85
N SER A 96 2.82 -3.90 -12.72
CA SER A 96 3.78 -4.82 -12.10
C SER A 96 3.79 -4.73 -10.56
N LEU A 97 3.18 -3.69 -9.99
CA LEU A 97 3.08 -3.48 -8.54
C LEU A 97 1.80 -4.11 -7.99
N HIS A 98 1.96 -4.90 -6.93
CA HIS A 98 0.87 -5.48 -6.15
C HIS A 98 0.97 -4.99 -4.71
N MET A 99 -0.18 -4.70 -4.10
CA MET A 99 -0.26 -4.37 -2.68
C MET A 99 -1.01 -5.48 -1.96
N MET A 100 -0.44 -5.97 -0.86
CA MET A 100 -0.98 -7.06 -0.07
C MET A 100 -1.14 -6.63 1.38
N PHE A 101 -2.19 -7.10 2.05
CA PHE A 101 -2.47 -6.81 3.44
C PHE A 101 -2.51 -8.12 4.20
N GLU A 102 -1.52 -8.33 5.06
CA GLU A 102 -1.49 -9.44 6.00
C GLU A 102 -2.05 -8.94 7.32
N VAL A 103 -3.22 -9.45 7.68
CA VAL A 103 -4.04 -8.91 8.77
C VAL A 103 -4.62 -10.06 9.59
N GLN A 104 -4.69 -9.87 10.91
CA GLN A 104 -5.27 -10.88 11.81
C GLN A 104 -6.81 -10.94 11.67
N ASP A 105 -7.47 -9.79 11.59
CA ASP A 105 -8.91 -9.69 11.37
C ASP A 105 -9.28 -8.37 10.67
N LEU A 106 -10.52 -8.31 10.19
CA LEU A 106 -11.09 -7.16 9.46
C LEU A 106 -12.20 -6.47 10.28
N LYS A 107 -12.24 -6.63 11.61
CA LYS A 107 -13.37 -6.14 12.44
C LYS A 107 -13.56 -4.62 12.35
N VAL A 108 -12.48 -3.89 12.09
CA VAL A 108 -12.48 -2.42 11.99
C VAL A 108 -12.43 -1.92 10.54
N ALA A 109 -12.42 -2.82 9.56
CA ALA A 109 -12.46 -2.47 8.15
C ALA A 109 -13.90 -2.22 7.70
N SER A 110 -14.12 -1.16 6.92
CA SER A 110 -15.43 -0.92 6.32
C SER A 110 -15.72 -1.97 5.22
N PRO A 111 -16.99 -2.34 4.97
CA PRO A 111 -17.34 -3.20 3.84
C PRO A 111 -16.84 -2.67 2.49
N ALA A 112 -16.77 -1.35 2.32
CA ALA A 112 -16.26 -0.70 1.11
C ALA A 112 -14.76 -0.96 0.89
N THR A 113 -13.98 -1.01 1.97
CA THR A 113 -12.56 -1.38 1.92
C THR A 113 -12.41 -2.84 1.49
N VAL A 114 -13.15 -3.73 2.15
CA VAL A 114 -13.07 -5.17 1.92
C VAL A 114 -13.56 -5.52 0.50
N SER A 115 -14.58 -4.84 -0.02
CA SER A 115 -15.12 -5.11 -1.36
C SER A 115 -14.15 -4.84 -2.50
N ARG A 116 -13.11 -4.04 -2.26
CA ARG A 116 -12.12 -3.64 -3.28
C ARG A 116 -10.89 -4.56 -3.31
N CYS A 117 -10.79 -5.50 -2.37
CA CYS A 117 -9.65 -6.40 -2.24
C CYS A 117 -10.03 -7.85 -2.51
N GLY A 118 -9.12 -8.60 -3.15
CA GLY A 118 -9.23 -10.05 -3.21
C GLY A 118 -8.98 -10.64 -1.82
N MET A 119 -9.89 -11.51 -1.36
CA MET A 119 -9.82 -12.11 -0.02
C MET A 119 -9.29 -13.53 -0.09
N VAL A 120 -8.27 -13.83 0.72
CA VAL A 120 -7.79 -15.20 0.96
C VAL A 120 -7.97 -15.48 2.44
N TYR A 121 -8.91 -16.37 2.77
CA TYR A 121 -9.13 -16.80 4.15
C TYR A 121 -8.21 -17.95 4.50
N MET A 122 -7.29 -17.71 5.43
CA MET A 122 -6.39 -18.74 5.97
C MET A 122 -7.02 -19.33 7.23
N GLN A 123 -7.64 -20.50 7.11
CA GLN A 123 -8.12 -21.23 8.28
C GLN A 123 -6.91 -21.68 9.12
N GLN A 124 -6.89 -21.30 10.39
CA GLN A 124 -5.93 -21.90 11.33
C GLN A 124 -6.28 -23.39 11.46
N SER A 125 -5.45 -24.25 10.87
CA SER A 125 -5.42 -25.66 11.23
C SER A 125 -4.84 -25.73 12.63
N ASN A 126 -5.71 -25.77 13.65
CA ASN A 126 -5.27 -26.06 15.00
C ASN A 126 -4.61 -27.46 14.99
N PRO A 127 -3.40 -27.64 15.55
CA PRO A 127 -2.83 -28.96 15.73
C PRO A 127 -3.64 -29.83 16.69
#